data_AF-A0A2A4RD95-F1
#
_entry.id   AF-A0A2A4RD95-F1
#
_cell.length_a   1.000
_cell.length_b   1.000
_cell.length_c   1.000
_cell.angle_alpha   90.00
_cell.angle_beta   90.00
_cell.angle_gamma   90.00
#
_symmetry.space_group_name_H-M   'P 1'
#
loop_
_entity.id
_entity.type
_entity.pdbx_description
1 polymer ?
#
loop_
_entity_poly.entity_id
_entity_poly.type
_entity_poly.pdbx_seq_one_letter_code
_entity_poly.pdbx_strand_id
1 'polypeptide(L)'
;MTKSSKKLQPVANLARLNERSAARLHGSVLNELKKQEERLDELISYRDQYQTSFNVAGKLGISSIQLQDYRLFLLRLDDAIQQQQQAIINGKKNSEMSRGEWLNKRNKSKMMNKVVEKRQVAEAAQLEKSEQRELEDRPLTN
;
A
#
# COMPACT_ATOMS: atom_id res chain seq x y z
N MET A 1 8.73 -35.84 -4.17
CA MET A 1 8.02 -34.73 -4.87
C MET A 1 7.94 -35.04 -6.36
N THR A 2 6.74 -35.20 -6.91
CA THR A 2 6.56 -35.54 -8.33
C THR A 2 6.69 -34.30 -9.24
N LYS A 3 6.65 -34.49 -10.57
CA LYS A 3 6.74 -33.42 -11.57
C LYS A 3 5.63 -32.36 -11.47
N SER A 4 4.48 -32.65 -10.85
CA SER A 4 3.30 -31.77 -10.90
C SER A 4 3.38 -30.62 -9.88
N SER A 5 3.60 -30.90 -8.59
CA SER A 5 3.81 -29.87 -7.56
C SER A 5 5.02 -28.99 -7.85
N LYS A 6 6.12 -29.57 -8.35
CA LYS A 6 7.33 -28.82 -8.75
C LYS A 6 7.07 -27.79 -9.86
N LYS A 7 6.09 -28.01 -10.74
CA LYS A 7 5.72 -27.06 -11.81
C LYS A 7 4.86 -25.90 -11.32
N LEU A 8 4.14 -26.06 -10.21
CA LEU A 8 3.27 -25.03 -9.63
C LEU A 8 4.02 -24.10 -8.66
N GLN A 9 5.14 -24.58 -8.09
CA GLN A 9 5.97 -23.80 -7.16
C GLN A 9 6.47 -22.46 -7.74
N PRO A 10 6.96 -22.37 -8.99
CA PRO A 10 7.38 -21.10 -9.59
C PRO A 10 6.22 -20.09 -9.70
N VAL A 11 5.02 -20.57 -10.04
CA VAL A 11 3.83 -19.71 -10.16
C VAL A 11 3.40 -19.18 -8.79
N ALA A 12 3.44 -20.00 -7.75
CA ALA A 12 3.18 -19.58 -6.37
C ALA A 12 4.22 -18.55 -5.88
N ASN A 13 5.50 -18.77 -6.19
CA ASN A 13 6.57 -17.85 -5.85
C ASN A 13 6.40 -16.49 -6.55
N LEU A 14 6.05 -16.49 -7.84
CA LEU A 14 5.76 -15.27 -8.59
C LEU A 14 4.55 -14.53 -8.01
N ALA A 15 3.48 -15.24 -7.64
CA ALA A 15 2.31 -14.64 -7.00
C ALA A 15 2.67 -13.97 -5.67
N ARG A 16 3.53 -14.59 -4.86
CA ARG A 16 4.04 -14.04 -3.59
C ARG A 16 4.94 -12.82 -3.82
N LEU A 17 5.76 -12.83 -4.86
CA LEU A 17 6.59 -11.67 -5.22
C LEU A 17 5.70 -10.48 -5.61
N ASN A 18 4.70 -10.72 -6.45
CA ASN A 18 3.75 -9.69 -6.88
C ASN A 18 2.94 -9.11 -5.70
N GLU A 19 2.51 -9.96 -4.75
CA GLU A 19 1.89 -9.51 -3.50
C GLU A 19 2.81 -8.58 -2.71
N ARG A 20 4.08 -8.96 -2.51
CA ARG A 20 5.05 -8.15 -1.77
C ARG A 20 5.33 -6.82 -2.46
N SER A 21 5.47 -6.82 -3.78
CA SER A 21 5.66 -5.59 -4.56
C SER A 21 4.45 -4.66 -4.44
N ALA A 22 3.22 -5.19 -4.54
CA ALA A 22 2.01 -4.41 -4.37
C ALA A 22 1.87 -3.85 -2.94
N ALA A 23 2.25 -4.63 -1.92
CA ALA A 23 2.27 -4.17 -0.53
C ALA A 23 3.24 -3.01 -0.31
N ARG A 24 4.45 -3.09 -0.89
CA ARG A 24 5.45 -2.00 -0.83
C ARG A 24 4.95 -0.74 -1.51
N LEU A 25 4.34 -0.88 -2.69
CA LEU A 25 3.73 0.24 -3.40
C LEU A 25 2.64 0.89 -2.56
N HIS A 26 1.71 0.11 -2.00
CA HIS A 26 0.64 0.62 -1.15
C HIS A 26 1.20 1.37 0.08
N GLY A 27 2.23 0.82 0.73
CA GLY A 27 2.94 1.50 1.82
C GLY A 27 3.57 2.84 1.39
N SER A 28 4.16 2.90 0.20
CA SER A 28 4.69 4.17 -0.35
C SER A 28 3.58 5.19 -0.60
N VAL A 29 2.42 4.76 -1.10
CA VAL A 29 1.28 5.64 -1.35
C VAL A 29 0.71 6.18 -0.03
N LEU A 30 0.62 5.35 1.01
CA LEU A 30 0.20 5.79 2.35
C LEU A 30 1.17 6.81 2.96
N ASN A 31 2.48 6.56 2.83
CA ASN A 31 3.49 7.50 3.32
C ASN A 31 3.41 8.85 2.59
N GLU A 32 3.18 8.83 1.29
CA GLU A 32 3.02 10.07 0.53
C GLU A 32 1.75 10.80 0.94
N LEU A 33 0.62 10.11 1.05
CA LEU A 33 -0.62 10.72 1.55
C LEU A 33 -0.43 11.38 2.93
N LYS A 34 0.28 10.71 3.85
CA LYS A 34 0.57 11.26 5.17
C LYS A 34 1.37 12.57 5.08
N LYS A 35 2.41 12.63 4.23
CA LYS A 35 3.18 13.87 4.02
C LYS A 35 2.32 14.99 3.46
N GLN A 36 1.39 14.67 2.57
CA GLN A 36 0.46 15.66 2.01
C GLN A 36 -0.49 16.20 3.09
N GLU A 37 -0.95 15.34 4.02
CA GLU A 37 -1.76 15.76 5.17
C GLU A 37 -0.95 16.63 6.14
N GLU A 38 0.28 16.22 6.50
CA GLU A 38 1.20 17.01 7.33
C GLU A 38 1.47 18.40 6.71
N ARG A 39 1.67 18.46 5.39
CA ARG A 39 1.89 19.72 4.67
C ARG A 39 0.68 20.64 4.71
N LEU A 40 -0.54 20.10 4.67
CA LEU A 40 -1.76 20.89 4.82
C LEU A 40 -1.82 21.53 6.21
N ASP A 41 -1.53 20.74 7.25
CA ASP A 41 -1.52 21.23 8.63
C ASP A 41 -0.50 22.36 8.82
N GLU A 42 0.69 22.22 8.23
CA GLU A 42 1.70 23.29 8.20
C GLU A 42 1.17 24.58 7.54
N LEU A 43 0.52 24.47 6.38
CA LEU A 43 -0.03 25.63 5.68
C LEU A 43 -1.12 26.34 6.48
N ILE A 44 -2.02 25.58 7.12
CA ILE A 44 -3.08 26.12 7.98
C ILE A 44 -2.48 26.80 9.21
N SER A 45 -1.55 26.13 9.90
CA SER A 45 -0.86 26.70 11.07
C SER A 45 -0.13 27.99 10.72
N TYR A 46 0.58 28.00 9.58
CA TYR A 46 1.28 29.18 9.11
C TYR A 46 0.32 30.33 8.78
N ARG A 47 -0.83 30.04 8.15
CA ARG A 47 -1.88 31.02 7.88
C ARG A 47 -2.39 31.67 9.16
N ASP A 48 -2.68 30.88 10.18
CA ASP A 48 -3.22 31.37 11.46
C ASP A 48 -2.20 32.22 12.23
N GLN A 49 -0.93 31.81 12.22
CA GLN A 49 0.18 32.59 12.79
C GLN A 49 0.36 33.92 12.05
N TYR A 50 0.27 33.90 10.72
CA TYR A 50 0.41 35.09 9.89
C TYR A 50 -0.73 36.08 10.12
N GLN A 51 -1.97 35.59 10.21
CA GLN A 51 -3.15 36.41 10.54
C GLN A 51 -3.05 37.00 11.96
N THR A 52 -2.57 36.23 12.94
CA THR A 52 -2.38 36.72 14.30
C THR A 52 -1.34 37.83 14.35
N SER A 53 -0.20 37.63 13.68
CA SER A 53 0.88 38.62 13.60
C SER A 53 0.41 39.91 12.93
N PHE A 54 -0.37 39.79 11.85
CA PHE A 54 -0.95 40.93 11.17
C PHE A 54 -1.95 41.70 12.03
N ASN A 55 -2.82 41.01 12.78
CA ASN A 55 -3.75 41.65 13.70
C ASN A 55 -3.04 42.48 14.79
N VAL A 56 -1.90 41.98 15.29
CA VAL A 56 -1.06 42.73 16.25
C VAL A 56 -0.46 43.96 15.59
N ALA A 57 0.11 43.83 14.39
CA ALA A 57 0.65 44.96 13.64
C ALA A 57 -0.44 46.00 13.31
N GLY A 58 -1.64 45.57 12.93
CA GLY A 58 -2.77 46.44 12.63
C GLY A 58 -3.20 47.31 13.81
N LYS A 59 -3.10 46.80 15.05
CA LYS A 59 -3.37 47.58 16.27
C LYS A 59 -2.34 48.70 16.50
N LEU A 60 -1.13 48.56 15.97
CA LEU A 60 -0.05 49.55 16.06
C LEU A 60 -0.07 50.56 14.89
N GLY A 61 -0.99 50.38 13.93
CA GLY A 61 -1.06 51.16 12.70
C GLY A 61 -0.21 50.53 11.59
N ILE A 62 -0.82 50.31 10.43
CA ILE A 62 -0.15 49.78 9.22
C ILE A 62 -0.43 50.68 8.03
N SER A 63 0.49 50.71 7.08
CA SER A 63 0.28 51.45 5.83
C SER A 63 -0.69 50.72 4.90
N SER A 64 -1.27 51.45 3.94
CA SER A 64 -2.13 50.88 2.90
C SER A 64 -1.40 49.85 2.03
N ILE A 65 -0.10 50.04 1.79
CA ILE A 65 0.75 49.10 1.05
C ILE A 65 0.89 47.79 1.82
N GLN A 66 1.20 47.85 3.13
CA GLN A 66 1.30 46.65 3.98
C GLN A 66 -0.02 45.87 4.05
N LEU A 67 -1.16 46.57 4.08
CA LEU A 67 -2.48 45.94 4.03
C LEU A 67 -2.72 45.23 2.69
N GLN A 68 -2.29 45.81 1.58
CA GLN A 68 -2.43 45.20 0.25
C GLN A 68 -1.54 43.96 0.11
N ASP A 69 -0.27 44.05 0.51
CA ASP A 69 0.67 42.93 0.49
C ASP A 69 0.16 41.76 1.33
N TYR A 70 -0.37 42.05 2.52
CA TYR A 70 -1.00 41.06 3.39
C TYR A 70 -2.13 40.31 2.69
N ARG A 71 -3.06 41.03 2.05
CA ARG A 71 -4.20 40.43 1.35
C ARG A 71 -3.75 39.56 0.17
N LEU A 72 -2.78 40.03 -0.61
CA LEU A 72 -2.24 39.27 -1.74
C LEU A 72 -1.56 37.99 -1.29
N PHE A 73 -0.80 38.05 -0.20
CA PHE A 73 -0.16 36.87 0.36
C PHE A 73 -1.19 35.87 0.91
N LEU A 74 -2.20 36.34 1.64
CA LEU A 74 -3.27 35.50 2.17
C LEU A 74 -4.02 34.76 1.05
N LEU A 75 -4.32 35.45 -0.05
CA LEU A 75 -4.96 34.83 -1.22
C LEU A 75 -4.10 33.72 -1.83
N ARG A 76 -2.78 33.92 -1.93
CA ARG A 76 -1.85 32.88 -2.43
C ARG A 76 -1.79 31.69 -1.48
N LEU A 77 -1.83 31.93 -0.17
CA LEU A 77 -1.81 30.89 0.83
C LEU A 77 -3.11 30.07 0.83
N ASP A 78 -4.25 30.75 0.68
CA ASP A 78 -5.56 30.09 0.54
C ASP A 78 -5.62 29.22 -0.72
N ASP A 79 -5.10 29.70 -1.86
CA ASP A 79 -4.99 28.91 -3.09
C ASP A 79 -4.08 27.69 -2.90
N ALA A 80 -2.92 27.86 -2.25
CA ALA A 80 -2.03 26.74 -1.93
C ALA A 80 -2.70 25.69 -1.02
N ILE A 81 -3.48 26.13 -0.03
CA ILE A 81 -4.27 25.25 0.84
C ILE A 81 -5.31 24.47 0.03
N GLN A 82 -6.03 25.13 -0.87
CA GLN A 82 -7.02 24.46 -1.73
C GLN A 82 -6.37 23.41 -2.65
N GLN A 83 -5.23 23.75 -3.25
CA GLN A 83 -4.46 22.81 -4.06
C GLN A 83 -3.97 21.61 -3.24
N GLN A 84 -3.50 21.85 -2.02
CA GLN A 84 -3.04 20.82 -1.10
C GLN A 84 -4.19 19.89 -0.67
N GLN A 85 -5.38 20.43 -0.38
CA GLN A 85 -6.59 19.65 -0.11
C GLN A 85 -6.97 18.76 -1.30
N GLN A 86 -6.89 19.30 -2.52
CA GLN A 86 -7.17 18.52 -3.73
C GLN A 86 -6.13 17.40 -3.94
N ALA A 87 -4.85 17.65 -3.62
CA ALA A 87 -3.80 16.65 -3.65
C ALA A 87 -4.08 15.51 -2.65
N ILE A 88 -4.54 15.82 -1.43
CA ILE A 88 -4.96 14.82 -0.44
C ILE A 88 -6.14 13.98 -0.94
N ILE A 89 -7.15 14.61 -1.55
CA ILE A 89 -8.29 13.88 -2.13
C ILE A 89 -7.81 12.87 -3.18
N ASN A 90 -6.90 13.30 -4.06
CA ASN A 90 -6.32 12.43 -5.08
C ASN A 90 -5.44 11.33 -4.45
N GLY A 91 -4.66 11.66 -3.42
CA GLY A 91 -3.87 10.72 -2.64
C GLY A 91 -4.72 9.65 -1.97
N LYS A 92 -5.86 10.02 -1.39
CA LYS A 92 -6.84 9.09 -0.80
C LYS A 92 -7.41 8.13 -1.85
N LYS A 93 -7.79 8.63 -3.02
CA LYS A 93 -8.23 7.78 -4.14
C LYS A 93 -7.13 6.80 -4.58
N ASN A 94 -5.89 7.27 -4.71
CA ASN A 94 -4.75 6.44 -5.07
C ASN A 94 -4.43 5.37 -4.00
N SER A 95 -4.58 5.72 -2.72
CA SER A 95 -4.45 4.77 -1.61
C SER A 95 -5.46 3.64 -1.72
N GLU A 96 -6.74 3.96 -1.94
CA GLU A 96 -7.78 2.93 -2.08
C GLU A 96 -7.57 2.05 -3.32
N MET A 97 -7.16 2.62 -4.45
CA MET A 97 -6.82 1.84 -5.65
C MET A 97 -5.64 0.89 -5.39
N SER A 98 -4.54 1.39 -4.81
CA SER A 98 -3.36 0.57 -4.51
C SER A 98 -3.64 -0.51 -3.45
N ARG A 99 -4.53 -0.22 -2.49
CA ARG A 99 -5.05 -1.19 -1.52
C ARG A 99 -5.80 -2.31 -2.21
N GLY A 100 -6.71 -1.97 -3.13
CA GLY A 100 -7.46 -2.94 -3.93
C GLY A 100 -6.55 -3.88 -4.72
N GLU A 101 -5.54 -3.32 -5.39
CA GLU A 101 -4.53 -4.11 -6.12
C GLU A 101 -3.76 -5.04 -5.19
N TRP A 102 -3.28 -4.53 -4.04
CA TRP A 102 -2.59 -5.36 -3.05
C TRP A 102 -3.46 -6.51 -2.55
N LEU A 103 -4.72 -6.25 -2.20
CA LEU A 103 -5.66 -7.29 -1.76
C LEU A 103 -5.91 -8.34 -2.85
N ASN A 104 -6.03 -7.93 -4.11
CA ASN A 104 -6.16 -8.85 -5.25
C ASN A 104 -4.92 -9.77 -5.36
N LYS A 105 -3.71 -9.19 -5.37
CA LYS A 105 -2.47 -10.00 -5.45
C LYS A 105 -2.32 -10.93 -4.25
N ARG A 106 -2.68 -10.47 -3.05
CA ARG A 106 -2.69 -11.27 -1.81
C ARG A 106 -3.65 -12.45 -1.91
N ASN A 107 -4.86 -12.24 -2.41
CA ASN A 107 -5.83 -13.31 -2.60
C ASN A 107 -5.31 -14.35 -3.61
N LYS A 108 -4.74 -13.90 -4.74
CA LYS A 108 -4.13 -14.80 -5.74
C LYS A 108 -2.97 -15.61 -5.17
N SER A 109 -2.08 -14.97 -4.40
CA SER A 109 -0.97 -15.62 -3.69
C SER A 109 -1.48 -16.70 -2.73
N LYS A 110 -2.47 -16.36 -1.88
CA LYS A 110 -3.09 -17.31 -0.95
C LYS A 110 -3.72 -18.51 -1.65
N MET A 111 -4.47 -18.27 -2.74
CA MET A 111 -5.07 -19.33 -3.53
C MET A 111 -4.01 -20.26 -4.13
N MET A 112 -2.95 -19.71 -4.73
CA MET A 112 -1.90 -20.51 -5.35
C MET A 112 -1.13 -21.35 -4.34
N ASN A 113 -0.84 -20.80 -3.15
CA ASN A 113 -0.24 -21.56 -2.05
C ASN A 113 -1.14 -22.74 -1.65
N LYS A 114 -2.45 -22.54 -1.52
CA LYS A 114 -3.42 -23.61 -1.18
C LYS A 114 -3.47 -24.70 -2.26
N VAL A 115 -3.34 -24.34 -3.54
CA VAL A 115 -3.30 -25.31 -4.64
C VAL A 115 -2.02 -26.14 -4.58
N VAL A 116 -0.88 -25.51 -4.33
CA VAL A 116 0.41 -26.21 -4.18
C VAL A 116 0.37 -27.18 -3.00
N GLU A 117 -0.12 -26.73 -1.84
CA GLU A 117 -0.26 -27.55 -0.63
C GLU A 117 -1.14 -28.78 -0.88
N LYS A 118 -2.34 -28.59 -1.46
CA LYS A 118 -3.23 -29.70 -1.82
C LYS A 118 -2.56 -30.73 -2.74
N ARG A 119 -1.76 -30.27 -3.71
CA ARG A 119 -1.02 -31.16 -4.62
C ARG A 119 0.08 -31.91 -3.89
N GLN A 120 0.81 -31.26 -2.99
CA GLN A 120 1.85 -31.91 -2.19
C GLN A 120 1.26 -33.01 -1.29
N VAL A 121 0.13 -32.74 -0.63
CA VAL A 121 -0.57 -33.74 0.20
C VAL A 121 -1.05 -34.93 -0.64
N ALA A 122 -1.69 -34.69 -1.79
CA ALA A 122 -2.14 -35.76 -2.67
C ALA A 122 -0.97 -36.60 -3.21
N GLU A 123 0.15 -35.97 -3.54
CA GLU A 123 1.37 -36.67 -3.98
C GLU A 123 2.00 -37.52 -2.88
N ALA A 124 2.03 -37.02 -1.64
CA ALA A 124 2.55 -37.79 -0.49
C ALA A 124 1.72 -39.04 -0.23
N ALA A 125 0.38 -38.90 -0.21
CA ALA A 125 -0.53 -40.02 -0.04
C ALA A 125 -0.44 -41.06 -1.16
N GLN A 126 -0.16 -40.62 -2.39
CA GLN A 126 0.04 -41.54 -3.52
C GLN A 126 1.36 -42.29 -3.42
N LEU A 127 2.43 -41.63 -2.97
CA LEU A 127 3.74 -42.25 -2.75
C LEU A 127 3.66 -43.34 -1.68
N GLU A 128 3.02 -43.03 -0.55
CA GLU A 128 2.83 -43.96 0.57
C GLU A 128 2.04 -45.21 0.12
N LYS A 129 0.97 -45.02 -0.67
CA LYS A 129 0.22 -46.13 -1.26
C LYS A 129 1.04 -46.98 -2.22
N SER A 130 1.96 -46.40 -2.99
CA SER A 130 2.83 -47.19 -3.88
C SER A 130 3.88 -47.96 -3.09
N GLU A 131 4.46 -47.36 -2.05
CA GLU A 131 5.46 -48.01 -1.18
C GLU A 131 4.84 -49.19 -0.41
N GLN A 132 3.61 -49.04 0.10
CA GLN A 132 2.87 -50.14 0.73
C GLN A 132 2.64 -51.31 -0.23
N ARG A 133 2.22 -51.05 -1.47
CA ARG A 133 2.04 -52.13 -2.47
C ARG A 133 3.35 -52.84 -2.80
N GLU A 134 4.45 -52.10 -2.92
CA GLU A 134 5.77 -52.68 -3.23
C GLU A 134 6.27 -53.60 -2.10
N LEU A 135 5.92 -53.29 -0.85
CA LEU A 135 6.20 -54.14 0.32
C LEU A 135 5.34 -55.41 0.36
N GLU A 136 4.08 -55.33 -0.08
CA GLU A 136 3.17 -56.49 -0.18
C GLU A 136 3.55 -57.43 -1.33
N ASP A 137 4.08 -56.90 -2.44
CA ASP A 137 4.44 -57.68 -3.65
C ASP A 137 5.82 -58.37 -3.54
N ARG A 138 6.56 -58.17 -2.45
CA ARG A 138 7.78 -58.94 -2.17
C ARG A 138 7.40 -60.30 -1.55
N PRO A 139 7.53 -61.42 -2.26
CA PRO A 139 7.33 -62.73 -1.65
C PRO A 139 8.40 -62.96 -0.58
N LEU A 140 8.00 -63.54 0.55
CA LEU A 140 8.91 -64.04 1.59
C LEU A 140 9.82 -65.11 0.97
N THR A 141 11.00 -64.72 0.50
CA THR A 141 12.05 -65.66 0.12
C THR A 141 12.74 -66.16 1.39
N ASN A 142 12.38 -67.37 1.83
CA ASN A 142 13.16 -68.19 2.75
C ASN A 142 14.43 -68.72 2.09
#